data_AF-A0A925ADE5-F1
#
_entry.id   AF-A0A925ADE5-F1
#
_cell.length_a   1.000
_cell.length_b   1.000
_cell.length_c   1.000
_cell.angle_alpha   90.00
_cell.angle_beta   90.00
_cell.angle_gamma   90.00
#
_symmetry.space_group_name_H-M   'P 1'
#
loop_
_entity.id
_entity.type
_entity.pdbx_description
1 polymer ?
#
loop_
_entity_poly.entity_id
_entity_poly.type
_entity_poly.pdbx_seq_one_letter_code
_entity_poly.pdbx_strand_id
1 'polypeptide(L)'
;MTSAPVQPHASMHSCLETAATTITRIARETSRLLAGSLDKLNFGCGPHPMTGWTNIDNGDGVWYDAPESRHVIKLDIFEALDALPDACAACVYSEHLFEHFSLEDGHRLLREWFRVLKPGGVVRIVCPDLETEAKLFLRQVTPAPDDVIDRHRLRWLGGRYGFQEGETLTRAMVLNYSMWLDGHKFIYDEETIRQSLRLAGFEQITRERFGHSTHAALNAVDSHDGGETGQSWIPSIALVMEATRRGVTRPPALRVSAPIKNAGGHMNLPAHGVDTMKRRLVELTADVCAARGYRRIALYGAGQHTAGITREPWLARGVQVVAVLDDAPKTDELSGVRVCTPTQLAAPIDAVVISSDAHEGAIAARAALVFADQNMPILTIYAGDARQKC
;
A
#
# COMPACT_ATOMS: atom_id res chain seq x y z
N MET A 1 3.47 49.98 -9.46
CA MET A 1 3.00 48.60 -9.26
C MET A 1 3.69 47.72 -10.29
N THR A 2 4.80 47.13 -9.90
CA THR A 2 5.64 46.23 -10.73
C THR A 2 5.11 44.81 -10.60
N SER A 3 4.67 44.22 -11.70
CA SER A 3 4.29 42.80 -11.77
C SER A 3 5.51 41.91 -11.58
N ALA A 4 5.43 40.99 -10.63
CA ALA A 4 6.44 39.95 -10.43
C ALA A 4 6.43 38.97 -11.63
N PRO A 5 7.60 38.45 -12.06
CA PRO A 5 7.67 37.51 -13.17
C PRO A 5 7.15 36.13 -12.75
N VAL A 6 6.31 35.54 -13.60
CA VAL A 6 5.87 34.15 -13.52
C VAL A 6 7.10 33.24 -13.69
N GLN A 7 7.36 32.39 -12.69
CA GLN A 7 8.43 31.40 -12.74
C GLN A 7 8.14 30.37 -13.85
N PRO A 8 9.15 29.93 -14.63
CA PRO A 8 8.93 28.97 -15.71
C PRO A 8 8.56 27.59 -15.16
N HIS A 9 7.50 27.00 -15.73
CA HIS A 9 7.06 25.63 -15.48
C HIS A 9 8.24 24.65 -15.65
N ALA A 10 8.41 23.74 -14.68
CA ALA A 10 9.36 22.63 -14.78
C ALA A 10 9.17 21.87 -16.10
N SER A 11 10.26 21.67 -16.84
CA SER A 11 10.21 21.18 -18.22
C SER A 11 9.92 19.67 -18.28
N MET A 12 9.14 19.26 -19.28
CA MET A 12 8.70 17.88 -19.58
C MET A 12 9.85 16.85 -19.68
N HIS A 13 11.08 17.32 -19.92
CA HIS A 13 12.30 16.50 -19.90
C HIS A 13 12.64 15.95 -18.51
N SER A 14 12.41 16.70 -17.42
CA SER A 14 12.76 16.24 -16.07
C SER A 14 11.83 15.10 -15.59
N CYS A 15 10.56 15.11 -16.01
CA CYS A 15 9.60 14.06 -15.67
C CYS A 15 9.95 12.70 -16.32
N LEU A 16 10.47 12.71 -17.57
CA LEU A 16 10.85 11.49 -18.28
C LEU A 16 12.14 10.86 -17.72
N GLU A 17 13.13 11.68 -17.36
CA GLU A 17 14.34 11.23 -16.66
C GLU A 17 13.99 10.64 -15.28
N THR A 18 13.02 11.23 -14.59
CA THR A 18 12.52 10.78 -13.28
C THR A 18 11.85 9.41 -13.38
N ALA A 19 10.95 9.19 -14.34
CA ALA A 19 10.25 7.91 -14.53
C ALA A 19 11.21 6.77 -14.92
N ALA A 20 12.14 7.01 -15.85
CA ALA A 20 13.17 6.04 -16.22
C ALA A 20 14.06 5.67 -15.03
N THR A 21 14.36 6.66 -14.18
CA THR A 21 15.10 6.44 -12.93
C THR A 21 14.29 5.63 -11.91
N THR A 22 12.96 5.82 -11.79
CA THR A 22 12.10 5.00 -10.91
C THR A 22 12.09 3.55 -11.37
N ILE A 23 11.85 3.31 -12.65
CA ILE A 23 11.77 1.96 -13.23
C ILE A 23 13.10 1.22 -13.05
N THR A 24 14.21 1.93 -13.31
CA THR A 24 15.56 1.40 -13.10
C THR A 24 15.80 1.06 -11.63
N ARG A 25 15.33 1.91 -10.70
CA ARG A 25 15.41 1.65 -9.25
C ARG A 25 14.59 0.40 -8.88
N ILE A 26 13.31 0.34 -9.25
CA ILE A 26 12.44 -0.82 -8.94
C ILE A 26 13.09 -2.10 -9.48
N ALA A 27 13.45 -2.15 -10.76
CA ALA A 27 14.09 -3.32 -11.35
C ALA A 27 15.38 -3.74 -10.63
N ARG A 28 16.20 -2.76 -10.23
CA ARG A 28 17.43 -3.01 -9.45
C ARG A 28 17.12 -3.56 -8.06
N GLU A 29 16.19 -2.94 -7.33
CA GLU A 29 15.81 -3.37 -5.98
C GLU A 29 15.10 -4.73 -6.00
N THR A 30 14.26 -5.01 -6.99
CA THR A 30 13.69 -6.34 -7.24
C THR A 30 14.76 -7.37 -7.51
N SER A 31 15.77 -7.05 -8.33
CA SER A 31 16.90 -7.96 -8.57
C SER A 31 17.70 -8.22 -7.30
N ARG A 32 17.92 -7.20 -6.47
CA ARG A 32 18.57 -7.33 -5.16
C ARG A 32 17.76 -8.18 -4.19
N LEU A 33 16.43 -8.00 -4.16
CA LEU A 33 15.51 -8.79 -3.35
C LEU A 33 15.62 -10.27 -3.70
N LEU A 34 15.51 -10.60 -4.99
CA LEU A 34 15.53 -11.99 -5.48
C LEU A 34 16.91 -12.65 -5.38
N ALA A 35 18.00 -11.86 -5.35
CA ALA A 35 19.34 -12.36 -5.10
C ALA A 35 19.64 -12.61 -3.60
N GLY A 36 18.83 -12.03 -2.71
CA GLY A 36 18.98 -12.15 -1.25
C GLY A 36 18.39 -13.44 -0.68
N SER A 37 18.57 -13.64 0.63
CA SER A 37 17.87 -14.70 1.35
C SER A 37 16.40 -14.33 1.53
N LEU A 38 15.49 -15.17 1.06
CA LEU A 38 14.04 -14.95 1.23
C LEU A 38 13.48 -15.67 2.46
N ASP A 39 14.33 -16.33 3.26
CA ASP A 39 13.86 -17.19 4.35
C ASP A 39 13.22 -16.41 5.51
N LYS A 40 13.68 -15.17 5.75
CA LYS A 40 13.18 -14.30 6.82
C LYS A 40 12.98 -12.89 6.27
N LEU A 41 11.72 -12.46 6.18
CA LEU A 41 11.32 -11.18 5.58
C LEU A 41 10.83 -10.23 6.66
N ASN A 42 11.40 -9.02 6.71
CA ASN A 42 10.98 -7.94 7.59
C ASN A 42 10.36 -6.81 6.75
N PHE A 43 9.06 -6.57 6.88
CA PHE A 43 8.35 -5.53 6.15
C PHE A 43 8.13 -4.30 7.03
N GLY A 44 8.51 -3.12 6.51
CA GLY A 44 8.40 -1.86 7.23
C GLY A 44 9.41 -1.76 8.36
N CYS A 45 10.69 -1.98 8.06
CA CYS A 45 11.72 -2.01 9.10
C CYS A 45 11.98 -0.63 9.73
N GLY A 46 11.53 0.45 9.10
CA GLY A 46 11.80 1.82 9.51
C GLY A 46 13.30 2.02 9.78
N PRO A 47 13.67 2.79 10.82
CA PRO A 47 15.06 3.06 11.14
C PRO A 47 15.84 1.86 11.70
N HIS A 48 15.22 0.67 11.86
CA HIS A 48 15.78 -0.48 12.58
C HIS A 48 15.87 -1.75 11.71
N PRO A 49 16.68 -1.75 10.64
CA PRO A 49 16.88 -2.96 9.84
C PRO A 49 17.55 -4.07 10.67
N MET A 50 17.02 -5.28 10.53
CA MET A 50 17.47 -6.45 11.29
C MET A 50 18.57 -7.22 10.55
N THR A 51 19.60 -7.63 11.30
CA THR A 51 20.69 -8.45 10.76
C THR A 51 20.22 -9.87 10.47
N GLY A 52 20.60 -10.41 9.31
CA GLY A 52 20.20 -11.76 8.88
C GLY A 52 18.74 -11.88 8.45
N TRP A 53 18.06 -10.75 8.24
CA TRP A 53 16.73 -10.63 7.66
C TRP A 53 16.82 -9.84 6.36
N THR A 54 15.92 -10.11 5.42
CA THR A 54 15.72 -9.25 4.26
C THR A 54 14.72 -8.17 4.65
N ASN A 55 15.22 -6.96 4.83
CA ASN A 55 14.43 -5.79 5.23
C ASN A 55 13.88 -5.09 3.99
N ILE A 56 12.57 -4.87 3.95
CA ILE A 56 11.85 -4.26 2.84
C ILE A 56 11.13 -3.04 3.37
N ASP A 57 11.52 -1.87 2.88
CA ASP A 57 10.95 -0.61 3.32
C ASP A 57 11.21 0.46 2.26
N ASN A 58 10.14 1.12 1.80
CA ASN A 58 10.22 2.25 0.89
C ASN A 58 9.33 3.37 1.40
N GLY A 59 9.61 3.82 2.62
CA GLY A 59 9.04 5.02 3.22
C GLY A 59 8.92 6.17 2.21
N ASP A 60 7.85 6.95 2.35
CA ASP A 60 7.54 8.07 1.48
C ASP A 60 8.16 9.39 1.98
N GLY A 61 9.04 9.34 2.98
CA GLY A 61 9.66 10.49 3.60
C GLY A 61 8.77 11.29 4.55
N VAL A 62 7.54 10.85 4.80
CA VAL A 62 6.57 11.64 5.56
C VAL A 62 6.65 11.37 7.06
N TRP A 63 6.90 10.12 7.46
CA TRP A 63 6.83 9.70 8.86
C TRP A 63 8.14 9.11 9.36
N TYR A 64 8.48 7.92 8.89
CA TYR A 64 9.71 7.22 9.24
C TYR A 64 10.32 6.62 7.98
N ASP A 65 11.59 6.89 7.75
CA ASP A 65 12.33 6.31 6.64
C ASP A 65 13.34 5.29 7.15
N ALA A 66 13.41 4.15 6.47
CA ALA A 66 14.55 3.28 6.61
C ALA A 66 15.85 3.95 6.14
N PRO A 67 17.00 3.68 6.76
CA PRO A 67 18.27 4.28 6.36
C PRO A 67 18.62 3.92 4.92
N GLU A 68 19.33 4.82 4.23
CA GLU A 68 19.97 4.52 2.95
C GLU A 68 21.10 3.49 3.18
N SER A 69 20.72 2.22 3.11
CA SER A 69 21.57 1.09 3.43
C SER A 69 21.41 -0.02 2.40
N ARG A 70 22.54 -0.62 2.01
CA ARG A 70 22.54 -1.82 1.16
C ARG A 70 21.80 -3.01 1.78
N HIS A 71 21.51 -2.95 3.07
CA HIS A 71 20.80 -3.98 3.83
C HIS A 71 19.28 -3.79 3.86
N VAL A 72 18.77 -2.75 3.19
CA VAL A 72 17.35 -2.47 2.98
C VAL A 72 17.05 -2.53 1.48
N ILE A 73 15.98 -3.23 1.14
CA ILE A 73 15.37 -3.26 -0.19
C ILE A 73 14.36 -2.12 -0.25
N LYS A 74 14.63 -1.13 -1.11
CA LYS A 74 13.78 0.06 -1.27
C LYS A 74 12.69 -0.22 -2.30
N LEU A 75 11.69 -1.02 -1.95
CA LEU A 75 10.49 -1.30 -2.76
C LEU A 75 9.23 -0.98 -1.96
N ASP A 76 8.19 -0.50 -2.65
CA ASP A 76 6.86 -0.53 -2.06
C ASP A 76 6.53 -1.98 -1.65
N ILE A 77 5.78 -2.13 -0.57
CA ILE A 77 5.53 -3.47 0.00
C ILE A 77 4.78 -4.35 -1.01
N PHE A 78 3.82 -3.79 -1.76
CA PHE A 78 3.12 -4.57 -2.77
C PHE A 78 3.99 -4.84 -4.01
N GLU A 79 4.88 -3.93 -4.40
CA GLU A 79 5.90 -4.21 -5.44
C GLU A 79 6.83 -5.36 -5.03
N ALA A 80 7.28 -5.38 -3.77
CA ALA A 80 8.09 -6.46 -3.24
C ALA A 80 7.31 -7.78 -3.19
N LEU A 81 6.07 -7.76 -2.72
CA LEU A 81 5.22 -8.96 -2.66
C LEU A 81 4.95 -9.52 -4.06
N ASP A 82 4.65 -8.68 -5.04
CA ASP A 82 4.41 -9.10 -6.42
C ASP A 82 5.65 -9.80 -7.03
N ALA A 83 6.86 -9.41 -6.62
CA ALA A 83 8.10 -10.06 -7.04
C ALA A 83 8.41 -11.37 -6.29
N LEU A 84 7.97 -11.52 -5.05
CA LEU A 84 8.32 -12.66 -4.20
C LEU A 84 7.63 -13.96 -4.67
N PRO A 85 8.36 -15.08 -4.78
CA PRO A 85 7.76 -16.36 -5.11
C PRO A 85 6.82 -16.88 -4.01
N ASP A 86 5.88 -17.73 -4.39
CA ASP A 86 5.06 -18.49 -3.44
C ASP A 86 5.94 -19.39 -2.57
N ALA A 87 5.58 -19.53 -1.29
CA ALA A 87 6.25 -20.42 -0.34
C ALA A 87 7.79 -20.28 -0.30
N CYS A 88 8.30 -19.05 -0.37
CA CYS A 88 9.73 -18.77 -0.30
C CYS A 88 10.26 -18.50 1.12
N ALA A 89 9.41 -18.05 2.04
CA ALA A 89 9.81 -17.58 3.37
C ALA A 89 9.44 -18.55 4.50
N ALA A 90 10.31 -18.71 5.50
CA ALA A 90 9.99 -19.39 6.76
C ALA A 90 9.35 -18.43 7.77
N CYS A 91 9.76 -17.15 7.78
CA CYS A 91 9.23 -16.14 8.68
C CYS A 91 8.91 -14.83 7.96
N VAL A 92 7.78 -14.23 8.32
CA VAL A 92 7.43 -12.84 8.00
C VAL A 92 7.30 -12.09 9.32
N TYR A 93 7.94 -10.93 9.39
CA TYR A 93 7.90 -10.04 10.54
C TYR A 93 7.47 -8.64 10.10
N SER A 94 6.68 -7.97 10.94
CA SER A 94 6.27 -6.59 10.76
C SER A 94 5.96 -5.96 12.12
N GLU A 95 6.53 -4.80 12.38
CA GLU A 95 6.35 -4.00 13.60
C GLU A 95 6.00 -2.56 13.20
N HIS A 96 4.92 -2.00 13.75
CA HIS A 96 4.41 -0.64 13.49
C HIS A 96 4.25 -0.27 12.00
N LEU A 97 3.71 -1.22 11.23
CA LEU A 97 3.45 -1.03 9.81
C LEU A 97 1.99 -1.38 9.47
N PHE A 98 1.45 -2.45 10.07
CA PHE A 98 0.17 -3.03 9.67
C PHE A 98 -1.01 -2.05 9.84
N GLU A 99 -0.93 -1.17 10.83
CA GLU A 99 -1.91 -0.14 11.16
C GLU A 99 -2.01 1.01 10.12
N HIS A 100 -0.98 1.17 9.28
CA HIS A 100 -0.95 2.17 8.21
C HIS A 100 -1.72 1.74 6.95
N PHE A 101 -2.26 0.52 6.94
CA PHE A 101 -3.09 0.01 5.86
C PHE A 101 -4.58 0.17 6.19
N SER A 102 -5.38 0.43 5.14
CA SER A 102 -6.84 0.30 5.27
C SER A 102 -7.20 -1.15 5.65
N LEU A 103 -8.40 -1.38 6.18
CA LEU A 103 -8.84 -2.76 6.47
C LEU A 103 -8.80 -3.67 5.22
N GLU A 104 -9.12 -3.11 4.05
CA GLU A 104 -9.05 -3.83 2.77
C GLU A 104 -7.61 -4.17 2.37
N ASP A 105 -6.70 -3.21 2.45
CA ASP A 105 -5.29 -3.43 2.14
C ASP A 105 -4.63 -4.35 3.16
N GLY A 106 -5.00 -4.28 4.44
CA GLY A 106 -4.58 -5.22 5.47
C GLY A 106 -4.99 -6.65 5.14
N HIS A 107 -6.23 -6.85 4.68
CA HIS A 107 -6.66 -8.16 4.18
C HIS A 107 -5.87 -8.63 2.94
N ARG A 108 -5.52 -7.72 2.02
CA ARG A 108 -4.67 -8.03 0.87
C ARG A 108 -3.27 -8.43 1.32
N LEU A 109 -2.67 -7.66 2.23
CA LEU A 109 -1.34 -7.87 2.77
C LEU A 109 -1.23 -9.23 3.48
N LEU A 110 -2.17 -9.57 4.37
CA LEU A 110 -2.19 -10.88 5.03
C LEU A 110 -2.30 -12.04 4.04
N ARG A 111 -3.08 -11.90 2.97
CA ARG A 111 -3.18 -12.93 1.91
C ARG A 111 -1.87 -13.13 1.16
N GLU A 112 -1.13 -12.05 0.92
CA GLU A 112 0.19 -12.13 0.27
C GLU A 112 1.27 -12.66 1.21
N TRP A 113 1.27 -12.26 2.49
CA TRP A 113 2.13 -12.89 3.51
C TRP A 113 1.85 -14.38 3.65
N PHE A 114 0.59 -14.80 3.64
CA PHE A 114 0.24 -16.22 3.57
C PHE A 114 0.83 -16.88 2.33
N ARG A 115 0.69 -16.27 1.14
CA ARG A 115 1.20 -16.81 -0.13
C ARG A 115 2.72 -17.03 -0.11
N VAL A 116 3.48 -16.06 0.38
CA VAL A 116 4.96 -16.14 0.38
C VAL A 116 5.53 -17.05 1.46
N LEU A 117 4.80 -17.30 2.56
CA LEU A 117 5.26 -18.21 3.61
C LEU A 117 5.23 -19.67 3.16
N LYS A 118 6.22 -20.48 3.53
CA LYS A 118 6.23 -21.94 3.35
C LYS A 118 5.14 -22.59 4.23
N PRO A 119 4.69 -23.82 3.92
CA PRO A 119 4.02 -24.64 4.92
C PRO A 119 4.88 -24.78 6.18
N GLY A 120 4.28 -24.56 7.35
CA GLY A 120 4.95 -24.42 8.65
C GLY A 120 5.51 -23.01 8.92
N GLY A 121 5.47 -22.10 7.95
CA GLY A 121 5.97 -20.73 8.10
C GLY A 121 5.07 -19.86 8.97
N VAL A 122 5.66 -18.85 9.61
CA VAL A 122 5.00 -18.04 10.64
C VAL A 122 5.06 -16.55 10.28
N VAL A 123 3.95 -15.86 10.49
CA VAL A 123 3.89 -14.40 10.51
C VAL A 123 3.84 -13.92 11.95
N ARG A 124 4.64 -12.90 12.29
CA ARG A 124 4.55 -12.14 13.55
C ARG A 124 4.25 -10.68 13.23
N ILE A 125 3.20 -10.16 13.82
CA ILE A 125 2.71 -8.79 13.64
C ILE A 125 2.72 -8.11 15.00
N VAL A 126 3.35 -6.93 15.07
CA VAL A 126 3.36 -6.06 16.24
C VAL A 126 2.77 -4.71 15.81
N CYS A 127 1.66 -4.31 16.41
CA CYS A 127 1.02 -3.02 16.14
C CYS A 127 0.34 -2.48 17.41
N PRO A 128 -0.15 -1.23 17.43
CA PRO A 128 -0.92 -0.72 18.55
C PRO A 128 -2.19 -1.53 18.82
N ASP A 129 -2.53 -1.72 20.10
CA ASP A 129 -3.69 -2.46 20.58
C ASP A 129 -4.86 -1.52 20.91
N LEU A 130 -5.87 -1.54 20.04
CA LEU A 130 -7.08 -0.74 20.20
C LEU A 130 -7.79 -0.99 21.52
N GLU A 131 -7.84 -2.24 22.00
CA GLU A 131 -8.53 -2.57 23.24
C GLU A 131 -7.83 -1.91 24.43
N THR A 132 -6.50 -1.92 24.43
CA THR A 132 -5.68 -1.31 25.49
C THR A 132 -5.80 0.22 25.47
N GLU A 133 -5.81 0.84 24.29
CA GLU A 133 -6.06 2.28 24.13
C GLU A 133 -7.46 2.68 24.65
N ALA A 134 -8.49 1.89 24.31
CA ALA A 134 -9.85 2.12 24.80
C ALA A 134 -9.96 1.96 26.33
N LYS A 135 -9.30 0.95 26.90
CA LYS A 135 -9.23 0.75 28.35
C LYS A 135 -8.51 1.90 29.06
N LEU A 136 -7.44 2.45 28.48
CA LEU A 136 -6.80 3.66 29.00
C LEU A 136 -7.79 4.83 29.03
N PHE A 137 -8.50 5.07 27.92
CA PHE A 137 -9.50 6.13 27.83
C PHE A 137 -10.59 5.98 28.90
N LEU A 138 -11.09 4.76 29.09
CA LEU A 138 -12.11 4.41 30.08
C LEU A 138 -11.58 4.29 31.52
N ARG A 139 -10.29 4.57 31.77
CA ARG A 139 -9.63 4.48 33.09
C ARG A 139 -9.64 3.07 33.69
N GLN A 140 -9.65 2.06 32.85
CA GLN A 140 -9.57 0.65 33.25
C GLN A 140 -8.12 0.16 33.31
N VAL A 141 -7.18 0.93 32.77
CA VAL A 141 -5.75 0.70 32.84
C VAL A 141 -5.07 1.93 33.44
N THR A 142 -4.12 1.69 34.34
CA THR A 142 -3.28 2.75 34.90
C THR A 142 -2.23 3.15 33.85
N PRO A 143 -2.18 4.43 33.44
CA PRO A 143 -1.14 4.90 32.53
C PRO A 143 0.25 4.77 33.16
N ALA A 144 1.29 4.84 32.32
CA ALA A 144 2.65 5.00 32.81
C ALA A 144 2.80 6.33 33.58
N PRO A 145 3.84 6.47 34.44
CA PRO A 145 4.16 7.75 35.06
C PRO A 145 4.33 8.89 34.04
N ASP A 146 4.02 10.12 34.45
CA ASP A 146 4.03 11.30 33.55
C ASP A 146 5.37 11.50 32.84
N ASP A 147 6.51 11.17 33.47
CA ASP A 147 7.83 11.29 32.85
C ASP A 147 8.09 10.27 31.74
N VAL A 148 7.48 9.08 31.83
CA VAL A 148 7.50 8.06 30.78
C VAL A 148 6.62 8.49 29.62
N ILE A 149 5.43 8.99 29.92
CA ILE A 149 4.50 9.54 28.93
C ILE A 149 5.15 10.71 28.19
N ASP A 150 5.81 11.62 28.90
CA ASP A 150 6.49 12.77 28.30
C ASP A 150 7.69 12.37 27.46
N ARG A 151 8.44 11.35 27.86
CA ARG A 151 9.56 10.82 27.07
C ARG A 151 9.06 10.11 25.81
N HIS A 152 7.99 9.34 25.92
CA HIS A 152 7.32 8.72 24.79
C HIS A 152 6.78 9.80 23.84
N ARG A 153 6.11 10.83 24.36
CA ARG A 153 5.69 12.01 23.61
C ARG A 153 6.88 12.65 22.88
N LEU A 154 7.99 12.92 23.55
CA LEU A 154 9.17 13.51 22.91
C LEU A 154 9.79 12.60 21.83
N ARG A 155 9.77 11.29 22.04
CA ARG A 155 10.25 10.28 21.08
C ARG A 155 9.37 10.20 19.83
N TRP A 156 8.05 10.18 20.02
CA TRP A 156 7.08 9.93 18.95
C TRP A 156 6.50 11.23 18.42
N LEU A 157 5.86 12.05 19.25
CA LEU A 157 5.31 13.34 18.83
C LEU A 157 6.38 14.41 18.56
N GLY A 158 7.56 14.31 19.15
CA GLY A 158 8.62 15.31 18.98
C GLY A 158 8.11 16.73 19.26
N GLY A 159 8.34 17.65 18.31
CA GLY A 159 7.76 19.01 18.29
C GLY A 159 6.52 19.14 17.39
N ARG A 160 5.96 18.03 16.91
CA ARG A 160 4.85 18.01 15.92
C ARG A 160 3.52 18.48 16.49
N TYR A 161 3.40 18.52 17.82
CA TYR A 161 2.29 19.12 18.53
C TYR A 161 2.81 20.13 19.55
N GLY A 162 2.52 21.41 19.30
CA GLY A 162 2.79 22.48 20.26
C GLY A 162 1.67 22.51 21.29
N PHE A 163 2.01 22.23 22.55
CA PHE A 163 1.08 22.47 23.65
C PHE A 163 0.94 23.97 23.87
N GLN A 164 -0.26 24.42 24.20
CA GLN A 164 -0.44 25.75 24.76
C GLN A 164 0.12 25.80 26.18
N GLU A 165 0.53 26.99 26.62
CA GLU A 165 0.96 27.17 28.01
C GLU A 165 -0.15 26.72 28.98
N GLY A 166 0.18 25.76 29.85
CA GLY A 166 -0.77 25.17 30.81
C GLY A 166 -1.62 23.99 30.28
N GLU A 167 -1.46 23.60 29.01
CA GLU A 167 -2.14 22.41 28.46
C GLU A 167 -1.48 21.11 28.97
N THR A 168 -2.30 20.10 29.25
CA THR A 168 -1.85 18.78 29.73
C THR A 168 -2.33 17.68 28.80
N LEU A 169 -1.60 16.57 28.73
CA LEU A 169 -2.00 15.44 27.90
C LEU A 169 -3.24 14.75 28.49
N THR A 170 -4.39 14.92 27.84
CA THR A 170 -5.61 14.22 28.24
C THR A 170 -5.70 12.84 27.61
N ARG A 171 -6.44 11.91 28.24
CA ARG A 171 -6.69 10.58 27.67
C ARG A 171 -7.38 10.63 26.29
N ALA A 172 -8.22 11.63 26.07
CA ALA A 172 -8.88 11.84 24.77
C ALA A 172 -7.86 12.23 23.68
N MET A 173 -6.86 13.04 24.03
CA MET A 173 -5.75 13.36 23.13
C MET A 173 -4.95 12.11 22.82
N VAL A 174 -4.59 11.30 23.83
CA VAL A 174 -3.88 10.03 23.62
C VAL A 174 -4.63 9.10 22.67
N LEU A 175 -5.91 8.86 22.88
CA LEU A 175 -6.69 7.99 22.00
C LEU A 175 -6.73 8.51 20.55
N ASN A 176 -6.93 9.82 20.35
CA ASN A 176 -6.91 10.40 19.00
C ASN A 176 -5.52 10.34 18.38
N TYR A 177 -4.48 10.49 19.18
CA TYR A 177 -3.10 10.35 18.74
C TYR A 177 -2.82 8.95 18.22
N SER A 178 -3.20 7.91 18.97
CA SER A 178 -3.09 6.52 18.53
C SER A 178 -3.87 6.23 17.24
N MET A 179 -4.97 6.94 16.98
CA MET A 179 -5.81 6.72 15.80
C MET A 179 -5.35 7.44 14.53
N TRP A 180 -4.80 8.65 14.66
CA TRP A 180 -4.62 9.56 13.52
C TRP A 180 -3.17 9.99 13.28
N LEU A 181 -2.31 9.91 14.29
CA LEU A 181 -0.91 10.26 14.09
C LEU A 181 -0.22 9.25 13.19
N ASP A 182 0.88 9.70 12.61
CA ASP A 182 1.74 8.90 11.72
C ASP A 182 0.99 8.31 10.51
N GLY A 183 -0.22 8.82 10.23
CA GLY A 183 -1.04 8.36 9.11
C GLY A 183 -1.62 6.96 9.32
N HIS A 184 -1.84 6.53 10.57
CA HIS A 184 -2.60 5.32 10.88
C HIS A 184 -3.95 5.34 10.17
N LYS A 185 -4.35 4.20 9.62
CA LYS A 185 -5.62 4.04 8.87
C LYS A 185 -6.57 3.08 9.55
N PHE A 186 -6.05 2.07 10.24
CA PHE A 186 -6.86 1.11 10.97
C PHE A 186 -6.07 0.52 12.15
N ILE A 187 -6.52 0.78 13.38
CA ILE A 187 -5.94 0.16 14.57
C ILE A 187 -6.73 -1.11 14.90
N TYR A 188 -6.01 -2.20 15.16
CA TYR A 188 -6.61 -3.50 15.40
C TYR A 188 -6.77 -3.77 16.91
N ASP A 189 -7.84 -4.47 17.25
CA ASP A 189 -7.90 -5.30 18.45
C ASP A 189 -7.61 -6.77 18.11
N GLU A 190 -7.52 -7.61 19.14
CA GLU A 190 -7.25 -9.04 18.95
C GLU A 190 -8.36 -9.75 18.17
N GLU A 191 -9.63 -9.39 18.40
CA GLU A 191 -10.78 -10.01 17.71
C GLU A 191 -10.67 -9.80 16.19
N THR A 192 -10.45 -8.56 15.78
CA THR A 192 -10.42 -8.16 14.37
C THR A 192 -9.21 -8.77 13.65
N ILE A 193 -7.99 -8.64 14.19
CA ILE A 193 -6.81 -9.18 13.51
C ILE A 193 -6.86 -10.71 13.43
N ARG A 194 -7.41 -11.38 14.46
CA ARG A 194 -7.61 -12.84 14.44
C ARG A 194 -8.61 -13.25 13.38
N GLN A 195 -9.69 -12.50 13.17
CA GLN A 195 -10.60 -12.73 12.06
C GLN A 195 -9.89 -12.55 10.72
N SER A 196 -9.16 -11.45 10.54
CA SER A 196 -8.42 -11.14 9.30
C SER A 196 -7.39 -12.22 8.96
N LEU A 197 -6.64 -12.73 9.94
CA LEU A 197 -5.70 -13.83 9.80
C LEU A 197 -6.38 -15.13 9.38
N ARG A 198 -7.52 -15.48 10.01
CA ARG A 198 -8.33 -16.66 9.61
C ARG A 198 -8.82 -16.54 8.17
N LEU A 199 -9.33 -15.37 7.77
CA LEU A 199 -9.80 -15.11 6.41
C LEU A 199 -8.68 -15.19 5.37
N ALA A 200 -7.44 -14.86 5.75
CA ALA A 200 -6.26 -15.03 4.90
C ALA A 200 -5.77 -16.49 4.82
N GLY A 201 -6.28 -17.38 5.67
CA GLY A 201 -5.99 -18.83 5.65
C GLY A 201 -5.02 -19.28 6.73
N PHE A 202 -4.59 -18.40 7.61
CA PHE A 202 -3.70 -18.77 8.70
C PHE A 202 -4.40 -19.64 9.75
N GLU A 203 -3.60 -20.50 10.36
CA GLU A 203 -3.98 -21.38 11.46
C GLU A 203 -3.10 -21.08 12.69
N GLN A 204 -3.41 -21.71 13.82
CA GLN A 204 -2.66 -21.54 15.07
C GLN A 204 -2.39 -20.07 15.42
N ILE A 205 -3.44 -19.26 15.38
CA ILE A 205 -3.32 -17.83 15.67
C ILE A 205 -3.22 -17.65 17.18
N THR A 206 -2.12 -17.09 17.66
CA THR A 206 -1.86 -16.86 19.08
C THR A 206 -1.57 -15.38 19.32
N ARG A 207 -1.97 -14.92 20.51
CA ARG A 207 -1.49 -13.64 21.03
C ARG A 207 -0.23 -13.94 21.84
N GLU A 208 0.84 -13.25 21.52
CA GLU A 208 2.15 -13.45 22.15
C GLU A 208 2.50 -12.28 23.06
N ARG A 209 3.60 -12.42 23.81
CA ARG A 209 4.20 -11.32 24.57
C ARG A 209 5.25 -10.62 23.71
N PHE A 210 5.39 -9.31 23.89
CA PHE A 210 6.44 -8.53 23.24
C PHE A 210 7.82 -9.09 23.60
N GLY A 211 8.70 -9.21 22.60
CA GLY A 211 10.03 -9.79 22.71
C GLY A 211 10.06 -11.31 22.88
N HIS A 212 8.92 -11.99 22.94
CA HIS A 212 8.83 -13.42 23.20
C HIS A 212 8.16 -14.18 22.04
N SER A 213 8.81 -15.24 21.60
CA SER A 213 8.25 -16.20 20.63
C SER A 213 8.78 -17.60 20.91
N THR A 214 7.97 -18.63 20.63
CA THR A 214 8.43 -20.02 20.63
C THR A 214 9.24 -20.37 19.38
N HIS A 215 9.14 -19.54 18.34
CA HIS A 215 9.92 -19.67 17.12
C HIS A 215 11.25 -18.95 17.28
N ALA A 216 12.36 -19.69 17.24
CA ALA A 216 13.70 -19.17 17.53
C ALA A 216 14.08 -17.95 16.66
N ALA A 217 13.62 -17.89 15.41
CA ALA A 217 13.89 -16.77 14.52
C ALA A 217 13.16 -15.48 14.93
N LEU A 218 12.00 -15.59 15.58
CA LEU A 218 11.10 -14.50 15.95
C LEU A 218 11.23 -14.10 17.43
N ASN A 219 12.04 -14.81 18.21
CA ASN A 219 12.23 -14.47 19.61
C ASN A 219 13.18 -13.26 19.76
N ALA A 220 12.83 -12.31 20.63
CA ALA A 220 13.58 -11.08 20.90
C ALA A 220 13.84 -10.18 19.68
N VAL A 221 12.93 -10.21 18.69
CA VAL A 221 13.03 -9.36 17.48
C VAL A 221 12.37 -8.00 17.64
N ASP A 222 11.37 -7.88 18.52
CA ASP A 222 10.62 -6.64 18.72
C ASP A 222 11.45 -5.58 19.43
N SER A 223 11.29 -4.32 19.00
CA SER A 223 12.27 -3.27 19.33
C SER A 223 11.67 -1.91 19.68
N HIS A 224 10.44 -1.59 19.28
CA HIS A 224 9.91 -0.23 19.35
C HIS A 224 9.12 0.09 20.62
N ASP A 225 8.24 -0.82 21.06
CA ASP A 225 7.29 -0.56 22.15
C ASP A 225 7.87 -0.72 23.58
N GLY A 226 9.19 -0.89 23.72
CA GLY A 226 9.84 -0.95 25.04
C GLY A 226 9.46 -2.18 25.88
N GLY A 227 8.71 -3.12 25.31
CA GLY A 227 8.20 -4.32 25.96
C GLY A 227 7.37 -4.08 27.21
N GLU A 228 7.27 -5.10 28.05
CA GLU A 228 6.55 -5.03 29.34
C GLU A 228 7.24 -4.13 30.38
N THR A 229 8.39 -3.57 30.03
CA THR A 229 9.15 -2.67 30.90
C THR A 229 8.62 -1.24 30.88
N GLY A 230 7.56 -0.97 30.10
CA GLY A 230 6.82 0.28 30.17
C GLY A 230 7.61 1.50 29.71
N GLN A 231 8.37 1.39 28.62
CA GLN A 231 8.92 2.57 27.94
C GLN A 231 7.90 3.21 26.96
N SER A 232 6.66 2.70 26.95
CA SER A 232 5.49 3.26 26.24
C SER A 232 4.51 3.94 27.22
N TRP A 233 3.60 4.80 26.72
CA TRP A 233 2.66 5.58 27.54
C TRP A 233 1.69 4.72 28.36
N ILE A 234 1.51 3.45 27.97
CA ILE A 234 0.86 2.40 28.74
C ILE A 234 1.88 1.26 28.83
N PRO A 235 2.00 0.56 29.98
CA PRO A 235 3.00 -0.50 30.18
C PRO A 235 2.99 -1.68 29.18
N SER A 236 2.05 -1.74 28.24
CA SER A 236 2.07 -2.59 27.04
C SER A 236 0.93 -2.16 26.10
N ILE A 237 1.20 -1.35 25.06
CA ILE A 237 0.21 -1.07 24.00
C ILE A 237 0.33 -1.98 22.80
N ALA A 238 1.31 -2.88 22.80
CA ALA A 238 1.57 -3.75 21.67
C ALA A 238 0.54 -4.88 21.61
N LEU A 239 -0.23 -4.91 20.52
CA LEU A 239 -0.90 -6.10 20.05
C LEU A 239 0.12 -6.94 19.28
N VAL A 240 0.50 -8.07 19.87
CA VAL A 240 1.47 -9.01 19.28
C VAL A 240 0.74 -10.28 18.88
N MET A 241 0.71 -10.57 17.59
CA MET A 241 0.03 -11.73 17.04
C MET A 241 0.99 -12.59 16.23
N GLU A 242 0.93 -13.90 16.46
CA GLU A 242 1.58 -14.90 15.61
C GLU A 242 0.55 -15.79 14.94
N ALA A 243 0.83 -16.22 13.72
CA ALA A 243 -0.01 -17.18 13.01
C ALA A 243 0.80 -18.03 12.02
N THR A 244 0.40 -19.29 11.86
CA THR A 244 1.12 -20.28 11.06
C THR A 244 0.36 -20.64 9.78
N ARG A 245 1.08 -20.77 8.66
CA ARG A 245 0.55 -21.41 7.45
C ARG A 245 0.74 -22.92 7.54
N ARG A 246 -0.27 -23.74 7.83
CA ARG A 246 -0.15 -25.21 7.78
C ARG A 246 -0.52 -25.81 6.43
N GLY A 247 -1.53 -25.24 5.76
CA GLY A 247 -2.04 -25.73 4.48
C GLY A 247 -1.39 -25.13 3.23
N VAL A 248 -1.52 -25.84 2.11
CA VAL A 248 -1.10 -25.37 0.77
C VAL A 248 -2.20 -24.55 0.09
N THR A 249 -3.46 -24.75 0.48
CA THR A 249 -4.63 -24.13 -0.16
C THR A 249 -4.82 -22.68 0.27
N ARG A 250 -4.68 -21.77 -0.70
CA ARG A 250 -5.12 -20.37 -0.55
C ARG A 250 -6.64 -20.34 -0.37
N PRO A 251 -7.19 -19.62 0.63
CA PRO A 251 -8.62 -19.39 0.68
C PRO A 251 -9.09 -18.69 -0.61
N PRO A 252 -10.33 -18.93 -1.06
CA PRO A 252 -10.88 -18.19 -2.19
C PRO A 252 -10.79 -16.69 -1.92
N ALA A 253 -10.55 -15.90 -2.97
CA ALA A 253 -10.53 -14.45 -2.87
C ALA A 253 -11.81 -13.98 -2.16
N LEU A 254 -11.66 -13.04 -1.22
CA LEU A 254 -12.79 -12.39 -0.55
C LEU A 254 -13.78 -11.95 -1.62
N ARG A 255 -14.97 -12.57 -1.63
CA ARG A 255 -16.09 -12.05 -2.42
C ARG A 255 -16.43 -10.72 -1.78
N VAL A 256 -16.05 -9.63 -2.42
CA VAL A 256 -16.66 -8.34 -2.15
C VAL A 256 -18.14 -8.55 -2.45
N SER A 257 -18.96 -8.69 -1.41
CA SER A 257 -20.39 -8.65 -1.57
C SER A 257 -20.70 -7.35 -2.30
N ALA A 258 -21.48 -7.44 -3.39
CA ALA A 258 -21.97 -6.26 -4.08
C ALA A 258 -22.45 -5.23 -3.04
N PRO A 259 -22.15 -3.93 -3.23
CA PRO A 259 -22.50 -2.91 -2.26
C PRO A 259 -23.97 -3.08 -1.88
N ILE A 260 -24.23 -3.10 -0.57
CA ILE A 260 -25.59 -3.08 -0.03
C ILE A 260 -26.27 -1.88 -0.69
N LYS A 261 -27.26 -2.14 -1.55
CA LYS A 261 -28.12 -1.08 -2.09
C LYS A 261 -28.93 -0.53 -0.93
N ASN A 262 -28.41 0.50 -0.26
CA ASN A 262 -29.18 1.25 0.71
C ASN A 262 -30.33 1.93 -0.05
N ALA A 263 -31.54 1.45 0.20
CA ALA A 263 -32.76 2.12 -0.20
C ALA A 263 -32.91 3.37 0.67
N GLY A 264 -32.71 4.54 0.06
CA GLY A 264 -33.18 5.82 0.59
C GLY A 264 -32.12 6.72 1.22
N GLY A 265 -32.04 7.95 0.70
CA GLY A 265 -31.45 9.11 1.39
C GLY A 265 -29.99 9.38 1.04
N HIS A 266 -29.76 10.17 -0.02
CA HIS A 266 -28.45 10.75 -0.32
C HIS A 266 -27.94 11.62 0.84
N MET A 267 -26.92 11.15 1.54
CA MET A 267 -25.82 11.99 2.03
C MET A 267 -24.52 11.41 1.49
N ASN A 268 -23.98 12.06 0.46
CA ASN A 268 -22.63 11.78 -0.05
C ASN A 268 -21.62 12.24 1.00
N LEU A 269 -21.11 11.31 1.80
CA LEU A 269 -19.81 11.47 2.45
C LEU A 269 -18.75 10.89 1.51
N PRO A 270 -17.71 11.66 1.15
CA PRO A 270 -16.75 11.20 0.16
C PRO A 270 -15.84 10.12 0.75
N ALA A 271 -15.75 8.98 0.07
CA ALA A 271 -14.74 7.96 0.32
C ALA A 271 -13.37 8.54 -0.05
N HIS A 272 -12.54 8.85 0.94
CA HIS A 272 -11.23 9.48 0.76
C HIS A 272 -10.13 8.54 1.22
N GLY A 273 -9.28 8.10 0.30
CA GLY A 273 -8.11 7.26 0.61
C GLY A 273 -7.56 6.53 -0.61
N VAL A 274 -8.13 5.37 -0.94
CA VAL A 274 -7.58 4.44 -1.95
C VAL A 274 -8.07 4.76 -3.36
N ASP A 275 -9.34 5.15 -3.51
CA ASP A 275 -9.94 5.50 -4.80
C ASP A 275 -9.37 6.83 -5.36
N THR A 276 -8.91 7.71 -4.47
CA THR A 276 -8.26 8.98 -4.82
C THR A 276 -6.90 8.81 -5.49
N MET A 277 -6.08 7.81 -5.10
CA MET A 277 -4.76 7.63 -5.71
C MET A 277 -4.86 7.01 -7.10
N LYS A 278 -5.63 5.92 -7.24
CA LYS A 278 -5.91 5.34 -8.56
C LYS A 278 -6.54 6.37 -9.50
N ARG A 279 -7.46 7.19 -9.00
CA ARG A 279 -8.03 8.29 -9.77
C ARG A 279 -6.99 9.34 -10.17
N ARG A 280 -6.11 9.74 -9.25
CA ARG A 280 -5.03 10.70 -9.53
C ARG A 280 -4.06 10.18 -10.57
N LEU A 281 -3.77 8.87 -10.56
CA LEU A 281 -2.96 8.21 -11.57
C LEU A 281 -3.59 8.27 -12.96
N VAL A 282 -4.87 7.95 -13.04
CA VAL A 282 -5.63 8.06 -14.31
C VAL A 282 -5.62 9.51 -14.79
N GLU A 283 -5.79 10.49 -13.89
CA GLU A 283 -5.72 11.93 -14.20
C GLU A 283 -4.33 12.33 -14.74
N LEU A 284 -3.25 11.86 -14.12
CA LEU A 284 -1.87 12.11 -14.57
C LEU A 284 -1.59 11.48 -15.94
N THR A 285 -1.99 10.23 -16.16
CA THR A 285 -1.84 9.57 -17.46
C THR A 285 -2.62 10.33 -18.55
N ALA A 286 -3.81 10.83 -18.21
CA ALA A 286 -4.59 11.67 -19.12
C ALA A 286 -3.88 13.01 -19.44
N ASP A 287 -3.23 13.63 -18.45
CA ASP A 287 -2.40 14.83 -18.65
C ASP A 287 -1.21 14.54 -19.58
N VAL A 288 -0.54 13.39 -19.41
CA VAL A 288 0.55 12.94 -20.29
C VAL A 288 0.05 12.75 -21.73
N CYS A 289 -1.11 12.10 -21.92
CA CYS A 289 -1.71 11.94 -23.24
C CYS A 289 -1.95 13.29 -23.91
N ALA A 290 -2.58 14.23 -23.20
CA ALA A 290 -2.86 15.55 -23.73
C ALA A 290 -1.59 16.34 -24.06
N ALA A 291 -0.57 16.30 -23.20
CA ALA A 291 0.70 16.97 -23.40
C ALA A 291 1.49 16.42 -24.60
N ARG A 292 1.39 15.13 -24.86
CA ARG A 292 1.97 14.47 -26.05
C ARG A 292 1.14 14.63 -27.32
N GLY A 293 0.01 15.32 -27.24
CA GLY A 293 -0.90 15.52 -28.36
C GLY A 293 -1.71 14.28 -28.73
N TYR A 294 -1.76 13.25 -27.88
CA TYR A 294 -2.60 12.08 -28.07
C TYR A 294 -4.05 12.47 -27.82
N ARG A 295 -4.88 12.44 -28.87
CA ARG A 295 -6.29 12.84 -28.83
C ARG A 295 -7.23 11.65 -28.89
N ARG A 296 -6.76 10.50 -29.37
CA ARG A 296 -7.54 9.28 -29.55
C ARG A 296 -6.76 8.13 -28.95
N ILE A 297 -7.26 7.53 -27.87
CA ILE A 297 -6.58 6.44 -27.18
C ILE A 297 -7.45 5.19 -27.12
N ALA A 298 -6.82 4.03 -26.99
CA ALA A 298 -7.50 2.81 -26.57
C ALA A 298 -7.07 2.42 -25.14
N LEU A 299 -8.03 2.06 -24.29
CA LEU A 299 -7.72 1.47 -22.98
C LEU A 299 -7.53 -0.04 -23.13
N TYR A 300 -6.57 -0.66 -22.45
CA TYR A 300 -6.31 -2.10 -22.56
C TYR A 300 -6.55 -2.81 -21.21
N GLY A 301 -7.63 -3.60 -21.19
CA GLY A 301 -8.12 -4.44 -20.10
C GLY A 301 -9.58 -4.10 -19.79
N ALA A 302 -10.54 -4.96 -20.09
CA ALA A 302 -11.98 -4.69 -19.92
C ALA A 302 -12.53 -5.09 -18.53
N GLY A 303 -11.81 -4.71 -17.47
CA GLY A 303 -12.22 -4.97 -16.08
C GLY A 303 -13.28 -4.00 -15.55
N GLN A 304 -13.84 -4.30 -14.38
CA GLN A 304 -14.75 -3.39 -13.66
C GLN A 304 -14.13 -2.02 -13.37
N HIS A 305 -12.81 -1.98 -13.16
CA HIS A 305 -12.07 -0.74 -12.93
C HIS A 305 -12.09 0.19 -14.16
N THR A 306 -11.94 -0.37 -15.36
CA THR A 306 -11.95 0.37 -16.63
C THR A 306 -13.30 1.05 -16.89
N ALA A 307 -14.41 0.44 -16.42
CA ALA A 307 -15.76 0.97 -16.62
C ALA A 307 -15.95 2.38 -16.02
N GLY A 308 -15.25 2.68 -14.92
CA GLY A 308 -15.31 3.98 -14.24
C GLY A 308 -14.47 5.07 -14.89
N ILE A 309 -13.59 4.72 -15.83
CA ILE A 309 -12.63 5.64 -16.45
C ILE A 309 -12.75 5.69 -17.98
N THR A 310 -13.79 5.15 -18.61
CA THR A 310 -13.93 5.19 -20.08
C THR A 310 -14.21 6.58 -20.65
N ARG A 311 -14.57 7.55 -19.81
CA ARG A 311 -14.98 8.90 -20.24
C ARG A 311 -14.16 10.01 -19.57
N GLU A 312 -14.27 10.13 -18.26
CA GLU A 312 -13.42 11.02 -17.46
C GLU A 312 -12.27 10.22 -16.86
N PRO A 313 -11.07 10.81 -16.71
CA PRO A 313 -10.72 12.23 -16.86
C PRO A 313 -10.24 12.66 -18.27
N TRP A 314 -10.27 11.75 -19.24
CA TRP A 314 -9.73 11.95 -20.60
C TRP A 314 -10.43 13.07 -21.36
N LEU A 315 -11.76 13.08 -21.32
CA LEU A 315 -12.59 14.02 -22.08
C LEU A 315 -12.31 15.47 -21.65
N ALA A 316 -12.17 15.73 -20.35
CA ALA A 316 -11.80 17.04 -19.81
C ALA A 316 -10.46 17.57 -20.36
N ARG A 317 -9.57 16.69 -20.83
CA ARG A 317 -8.26 17.01 -21.40
C ARG A 317 -8.24 16.97 -22.93
N GLY A 318 -9.42 16.82 -23.54
CA GLY A 318 -9.56 16.68 -24.99
C GLY A 318 -8.95 15.38 -25.52
N VAL A 319 -8.99 14.30 -24.73
CA VAL A 319 -8.56 12.96 -25.11
C VAL A 319 -9.80 12.06 -25.16
N GLN A 320 -10.04 11.41 -26.29
CA GLN A 320 -11.16 10.51 -26.50
C GLN A 320 -10.71 9.05 -26.36
N VAL A 321 -11.38 8.30 -25.49
CA VAL A 321 -11.27 6.83 -25.48
C VAL A 321 -12.14 6.30 -26.63
N VAL A 322 -11.51 5.66 -27.62
CA VAL A 322 -12.22 5.20 -28.84
C VAL A 322 -12.54 3.72 -28.81
N ALA A 323 -11.84 2.94 -27.98
CA ALA A 323 -12.05 1.51 -27.80
C ALA A 323 -11.49 1.06 -26.45
N VAL A 324 -12.02 -0.05 -25.94
CA VAL A 324 -11.42 -0.85 -24.87
C VAL A 324 -10.94 -2.17 -25.47
N LEU A 325 -9.67 -2.49 -25.29
CA LEU A 325 -9.06 -3.71 -25.78
C LEU A 325 -9.10 -4.78 -24.70
N ASP A 326 -9.43 -6.00 -25.08
CA ASP A 326 -9.33 -7.18 -24.22
C ASP A 326 -8.93 -8.40 -25.06
N ASP A 327 -8.08 -9.27 -24.51
CA ASP A 327 -7.64 -10.50 -25.20
C ASP A 327 -8.80 -11.50 -25.36
N ALA A 328 -9.76 -11.48 -24.43
CA ALA A 328 -10.94 -12.35 -24.43
C ALA A 328 -12.18 -11.56 -23.97
N PRO A 329 -12.71 -10.66 -24.82
CA PRO A 329 -13.86 -9.80 -24.49
C PRO A 329 -15.06 -10.63 -24.00
N LYS A 330 -15.60 -10.29 -22.83
CA LYS A 330 -16.82 -10.90 -22.26
C LYS A 330 -18.09 -10.11 -22.56
N THR A 331 -17.93 -8.91 -23.09
CA THR A 331 -18.97 -7.96 -23.46
C THR A 331 -18.49 -7.22 -24.70
N ASP A 332 -19.41 -6.76 -25.55
CA ASP A 332 -19.09 -5.98 -26.75
C ASP A 332 -18.97 -4.47 -26.45
N GLU A 333 -19.37 -4.04 -25.26
CA GLU A 333 -19.38 -2.65 -24.83
C GLU A 333 -19.09 -2.52 -23.32
N LEU A 334 -18.39 -1.45 -22.93
CA LEU A 334 -18.11 -1.07 -21.56
C LEU A 334 -18.38 0.44 -21.41
N SER A 335 -19.40 0.81 -20.64
CA SER A 335 -19.76 2.20 -20.34
C SER A 335 -19.86 3.11 -21.59
N GLY A 336 -20.51 2.66 -22.66
CA GLY A 336 -20.66 3.43 -23.90
C GLY A 336 -19.51 3.30 -24.90
N VAL A 337 -18.44 2.56 -24.56
CA VAL A 337 -17.26 2.37 -25.42
C VAL A 337 -17.17 0.91 -25.87
N ARG A 338 -16.97 0.69 -27.17
CA ARG A 338 -16.83 -0.65 -27.75
C ARG A 338 -15.65 -1.41 -27.13
N VAL A 339 -15.86 -2.67 -26.78
CA VAL A 339 -14.81 -3.62 -26.39
C VAL A 339 -14.48 -4.52 -27.58
N CYS A 340 -13.20 -4.71 -27.89
CA CYS A 340 -12.77 -5.62 -28.95
C CYS A 340 -11.38 -6.21 -28.69
N THR A 341 -10.99 -7.22 -29.46
CA THR A 341 -9.59 -7.68 -29.43
C THR A 341 -8.68 -6.63 -30.10
N PRO A 342 -7.37 -6.60 -29.78
CA PRO A 342 -6.43 -5.71 -30.46
C PRO A 342 -6.42 -5.82 -31.99
N THR A 343 -6.59 -7.05 -32.51
CA THR A 343 -6.68 -7.33 -33.95
C THR A 343 -7.95 -6.81 -34.62
N GLN A 344 -9.00 -6.53 -33.84
CA GLN A 344 -10.29 -6.01 -34.31
C GLN A 344 -10.38 -4.48 -34.23
N LEU A 345 -9.33 -3.80 -33.74
CA LEU A 345 -9.30 -2.34 -33.63
C LEU A 345 -9.21 -1.72 -35.03
N ALA A 346 -10.32 -1.14 -35.49
CA ALA A 346 -10.42 -0.54 -36.82
C ALA A 346 -10.15 0.98 -36.85
N ALA A 347 -10.24 1.66 -35.71
CA ALA A 347 -10.11 3.11 -35.63
C ALA A 347 -8.64 3.53 -35.38
N PRO A 348 -8.15 4.61 -36.01
CA PRO A 348 -6.84 5.14 -35.71
C PRO A 348 -6.80 5.66 -34.27
N ILE A 349 -5.73 5.30 -33.57
CA ILE A 349 -5.39 5.73 -32.23
C ILE A 349 -3.96 6.28 -32.20
N ASP A 350 -3.71 7.20 -31.28
CA ASP A 350 -2.41 7.83 -31.07
C ASP A 350 -1.61 7.11 -29.98
N ALA A 351 -2.29 6.37 -29.08
CA ALA A 351 -1.67 5.59 -28.01
C ALA A 351 -2.61 4.50 -27.46
N VAL A 352 -2.00 3.50 -26.83
CA VAL A 352 -2.68 2.49 -26.01
C VAL A 352 -2.32 2.73 -24.55
N VAL A 353 -3.32 2.76 -23.68
CA VAL A 353 -3.15 2.95 -22.24
C VAL A 353 -3.61 1.69 -21.52
N ILE A 354 -2.74 1.06 -20.75
CA ILE A 354 -3.07 -0.16 -20.02
C ILE A 354 -3.87 0.21 -18.77
N SER A 355 -5.11 -0.29 -18.67
CA SER A 355 -6.07 0.06 -17.60
C SER A 355 -6.31 -1.09 -16.62
N SER A 356 -5.49 -2.15 -16.68
CA SER A 356 -5.61 -3.32 -15.83
C SER A 356 -4.77 -3.19 -14.56
N ASP A 357 -5.40 -3.32 -13.39
CA ASP A 357 -4.75 -3.20 -12.08
C ASP A 357 -4.18 -4.52 -11.51
N ALA A 358 -4.33 -5.65 -12.20
CA ALA A 358 -3.86 -6.97 -11.72
C ALA A 358 -2.77 -7.62 -12.60
N HIS A 359 -2.54 -7.14 -13.82
CA HIS A 359 -1.60 -7.75 -14.79
C HIS A 359 -1.02 -6.72 -15.77
N GLU A 360 -0.82 -5.48 -15.32
CA GLU A 360 -0.50 -4.36 -16.21
C GLU A 360 0.79 -4.57 -17.02
N GLY A 361 1.86 -5.05 -16.39
CA GLY A 361 3.13 -5.30 -17.07
C GLY A 361 3.04 -6.40 -18.14
N ALA A 362 2.29 -7.47 -17.88
CA ALA A 362 2.07 -8.53 -18.86
C ALA A 362 1.24 -8.04 -20.05
N ILE A 363 0.21 -7.23 -19.80
CA ILE A 363 -0.61 -6.65 -20.86
C ILE A 363 0.18 -5.60 -21.65
N ALA A 364 1.01 -4.79 -20.99
CA ALA A 364 1.91 -3.84 -21.65
C ALA A 364 2.88 -4.54 -22.61
N ALA A 365 3.50 -5.65 -22.16
CA ALA A 365 4.40 -6.45 -22.99
C ALA A 365 3.68 -7.05 -24.21
N ARG A 366 2.45 -7.56 -24.02
CA ARG A 366 1.62 -8.03 -25.15
C ARG A 366 1.23 -6.90 -26.09
N ALA A 367 0.82 -5.75 -25.57
CA ALA A 367 0.47 -4.58 -26.37
C ALA A 367 1.66 -4.12 -27.23
N ALA A 368 2.87 -4.10 -26.65
CA ALA A 368 4.08 -3.76 -27.39
C ALA A 368 4.36 -4.72 -28.55
N LEU A 369 4.10 -6.02 -28.39
CA LEU A 369 4.23 -7.01 -29.47
C LEU A 369 3.15 -6.82 -30.54
N VAL A 370 1.90 -6.64 -30.13
CA VAL A 370 0.76 -6.53 -31.05
C VAL A 370 0.83 -5.27 -31.91
N PHE A 371 1.28 -4.17 -31.34
CA PHE A 371 1.36 -2.87 -32.02
C PHE A 371 2.79 -2.50 -32.46
N ALA A 372 3.72 -3.46 -32.47
CA ALA A 372 5.13 -3.23 -32.83
C ALA A 372 5.28 -2.58 -34.21
N ASP A 373 4.57 -3.10 -35.21
CA ASP A 373 4.65 -2.62 -36.61
C ASP A 373 4.16 -1.17 -36.80
N GLN A 374 3.39 -0.66 -35.83
CA GLN A 374 2.81 0.70 -35.86
C GLN A 374 3.63 1.69 -35.04
N ASN A 375 4.70 1.24 -34.37
CA ASN A 375 5.47 2.03 -33.40
C ASN A 375 4.56 2.74 -32.36
N MET A 376 3.50 2.03 -31.93
CA MET A 376 2.44 2.59 -31.11
C MET A 376 2.93 2.90 -29.69
N PRO A 377 2.72 4.12 -29.17
CA PRO A 377 3.00 4.44 -27.78
C PRO A 377 2.11 3.62 -26.84
N ILE A 378 2.76 2.92 -25.89
CA ILE A 378 2.08 2.18 -24.82
C ILE A 378 2.33 2.90 -23.50
N LEU A 379 1.27 3.28 -22.79
CA LEU A 379 1.33 3.90 -21.46
C LEU A 379 0.72 2.97 -20.42
N THR A 380 1.22 3.03 -19.20
CA THR A 380 0.68 2.35 -18.03
C THR A 380 0.07 3.38 -17.08
N ILE A 381 -1.05 3.03 -16.44
CA ILE A 381 -1.70 3.83 -15.40
C ILE A 381 -1.13 3.51 -14.01
N TYR A 382 -0.88 2.24 -13.67
CA TYR A 382 -0.50 1.85 -12.29
C TYR A 382 0.99 1.51 -12.15
N ALA A 383 1.62 1.04 -13.21
CA ALA A 383 3.05 0.85 -13.31
C ALA A 383 3.67 2.22 -13.57
N GLY A 384 3.66 3.04 -12.52
CA GLY A 384 3.99 4.45 -12.59
C GLY A 384 3.43 5.31 -11.45
N ASP A 385 3.44 4.87 -10.18
CA ASP A 385 3.31 5.81 -9.05
C ASP A 385 4.02 5.36 -7.77
N ALA A 386 5.34 5.43 -7.80
CA ALA A 386 6.02 6.09 -6.71
C ALA A 386 6.57 7.38 -7.30
N ARG A 387 5.80 8.47 -7.28
CA ARG A 387 6.28 9.84 -6.99
C ARG A 387 5.19 10.89 -7.24
N GLN A 388 4.45 11.23 -6.18
CA GLN A 388 3.98 12.59 -5.95
C GLN A 388 4.25 12.99 -4.50
N LYS A 389 5.28 13.82 -4.29
CA LYS A 389 5.27 14.95 -3.34
C LYS A 389 6.51 15.83 -3.58
N CYS A 390 6.20 17.10 -3.90
CA CYS A 390 7.00 18.31 -4.07
C CYS A 390 8.14 18.34 -5.09
#